data_AF-A0A0B8TAZ8-F1
#
_entry.id   AF-A0A0B8TAZ8-F1
#
_cell.length_a   1.000
_cell.length_b   1.000
_cell.length_c   1.000
_cell.angle_alpha   90.00
_cell.angle_beta   90.00
_cell.angle_gamma   90.00
#
_symmetry.space_group_name_H-M   'P 1'
#
loop_
_entity.id
_entity.type
_entity.pdbx_description
1 polymer ?
#
loop_
_entity_poly.entity_id
_entity_poly.type
_entity_poly.pdbx_seq_one_letter_code
_entity_poly.pdbx_strand_id
1 'polypeptide(L)'
;MVFVLGSATSCKSQLEDKYLDPEQTATPNIRAFLSQMLTNSRFRSEYWHYRTFILQHQARYTQTTFFTNANGMYQQNDSYINGYWNDFYGPGLLGVYRAMERAYADLSDTEKADLDPFMYAARVVLYDQASKLVDNFGDIPFSEAGSLPMTDQISLAKFDSQTELYAVFIEGLENASTFFKGYSPTSDFTRADILNGGVALKWQKYANSLRLRLLMRTSNVNESTARTEIMEMLNNPADYPLIDGDNLGNYTPSSDVLLAPLSTYTSSLLDALRELPSHYAPDYMLNTVLNTSNDPRIPVLFDKFGKTVNNAFVQNPTYRAMPITFTQVESEQQFQDYAVVDSATAWINNKLPGVLMTASEVNFIKAEAQERWGSTADAKVAYETAVRQSISFHYYLNTTSTHATKVSTPVDSVITAFVTNSNIAYTGTPANKLQLIGTQKWLHFGWLQGEQAWSEYRRTKYPVLPAFPVDDLNGFERPPVRLLYPSSEVTNNSDNYSAVQAKDTRDTKIFWDVK
;
A
#
# COMPACT_ATOMS: atom_id res chain seq x y z
N MET A 1 -41.71 59.86 15.74
CA MET A 1 -41.30 58.70 14.91
C MET A 1 -39.79 58.77 14.79
N VAL A 2 -39.08 58.12 15.72
CA VAL A 2 -37.61 58.22 15.84
C VAL A 2 -37.01 56.98 15.19
N PHE A 3 -36.18 57.18 14.17
CA PHE A 3 -35.38 56.15 13.52
C PHE A 3 -34.30 55.64 14.49
N VAL A 4 -34.27 54.33 14.73
CA VAL A 4 -33.17 53.66 15.43
C VAL A 4 -32.30 52.98 14.38
N LEU A 5 -31.06 53.46 14.23
CA LEU A 5 -30.00 52.80 13.48
C LEU A 5 -29.59 51.50 14.21
N GLY A 6 -29.70 50.37 13.53
CA GLY A 6 -29.10 49.11 13.97
C GLY A 6 -27.63 49.06 13.57
N SER A 7 -26.75 49.00 14.56
CA SER A 7 -25.32 48.76 14.43
C SER A 7 -25.07 47.30 14.04
N ALA A 8 -24.38 47.09 12.92
CA ALA A 8 -23.82 45.79 12.53
C ALA A 8 -22.51 45.56 13.31
N THR A 9 -22.56 44.77 14.38
CA THR A 9 -21.36 44.23 15.04
C THR A 9 -20.95 42.93 14.37
N SER A 10 -19.88 43.02 13.58
CA SER A 10 -19.03 41.94 13.07
C SER A 10 -18.86 40.78 14.07
N CYS A 11 -19.23 39.56 13.67
CA CYS A 11 -18.84 38.32 14.34
C CYS A 11 -17.32 38.08 14.21
N LYS A 12 -16.52 38.71 15.06
CA LYS A 12 -15.20 38.20 15.44
C LYS A 12 -15.35 37.49 16.78
N SER A 13 -15.21 36.15 16.79
CA SER A 13 -14.48 35.37 17.82
C SER A 13 -14.81 33.86 17.86
N GLN A 14 -15.79 33.33 17.12
CA GLN A 14 -16.14 31.89 17.26
C GLN A 14 -15.18 30.89 16.58
N LEU A 15 -14.15 31.38 15.88
CA LEU A 15 -13.12 30.54 15.27
C LEU A 15 -11.87 30.43 16.16
N GLU A 16 -11.47 31.48 16.86
CA GLU A 16 -10.23 31.48 17.67
C GLU A 16 -10.36 30.59 18.93
N ASP A 17 -11.54 30.56 19.54
CA ASP A 17 -11.82 29.75 20.74
C ASP A 17 -11.95 28.24 20.47
N LYS A 18 -11.86 27.79 19.21
CA LYS A 18 -11.88 26.36 18.83
C LYS A 18 -10.49 25.73 18.63
N TYR A 19 -9.40 26.50 18.72
CA TYR A 19 -8.06 26.01 18.33
C TYR A 19 -7.00 26.02 19.43
N LEU A 20 -7.33 26.38 20.66
CA LEU A 20 -6.50 26.04 21.82
C LEU A 20 -7.21 24.94 22.60
N ASP A 21 -7.00 23.69 22.16
CA ASP A 21 -7.22 22.54 23.02
C ASP A 21 -6.20 22.63 24.19
N PRO A 22 -6.64 22.87 25.44
CA PRO A 22 -5.74 22.99 26.58
C PRO A 22 -4.98 21.69 26.89
N GLU A 23 -5.37 20.56 26.28
CA GLU A 23 -4.69 19.27 26.39
C GLU A 23 -3.55 19.10 25.37
N GLN A 24 -3.43 19.98 24.36
CA GLN A 24 -2.32 19.96 23.42
C GLN A 24 -1.18 20.85 23.92
N THR A 25 -0.03 20.24 24.18
CA THR A 25 1.16 20.95 24.66
C THR A 25 1.56 22.06 23.68
N ALA A 26 1.68 23.29 24.18
CA ALA A 26 2.14 24.47 23.43
C ALA A 26 3.57 24.33 22.85
N THR A 27 4.31 23.28 23.23
CA THR A 27 5.63 22.95 22.67
C THR A 27 5.49 21.76 21.71
N PRO A 28 5.75 21.94 20.41
CA PRO A 28 5.80 20.83 19.45
C PRO A 28 6.82 19.77 19.89
N ASN A 29 6.44 18.50 19.89
CA ASN A 29 7.32 17.40 20.29
C ASN A 29 7.61 16.48 19.09
N ILE A 30 8.70 16.77 18.36
CA ILE A 30 9.15 16.00 17.20
C ILE A 30 9.27 14.50 17.51
N ARG A 31 9.70 14.14 18.73
CA ARG A 31 9.83 12.74 19.15
C ARG A 31 8.46 12.05 19.19
N ALA A 32 7.46 12.71 19.77
CA ALA A 32 6.09 12.20 19.82
C ALA A 32 5.40 12.23 18.45
N PHE A 33 5.70 13.22 17.62
CA PHE A 33 5.13 13.37 16.28
C PHE A 33 5.53 12.24 15.33
N LEU A 34 6.76 11.71 15.43
CA LEU A 34 7.11 10.49 14.69
C LEU A 34 6.17 9.33 15.05
N SER A 35 5.97 9.07 16.34
CA SER A 35 5.06 8.02 16.79
C SER A 35 3.63 8.30 16.32
N GLN A 36 3.17 9.55 16.38
CA GLN A 36 1.85 9.96 15.87
C GLN A 36 1.69 9.70 14.37
N MET A 37 2.70 9.98 13.56
CA MET A 37 2.68 9.64 12.14
C MET A 37 2.55 8.13 11.94
N LEU A 38 3.32 7.34 12.70
CA LEU A 38 3.29 5.88 12.65
C LEU A 38 1.99 5.27 13.20
N THR A 39 1.17 6.03 13.95
CA THR A 39 -0.15 5.56 14.38
C THR A 39 -1.26 5.83 13.37
N ASN A 40 -0.96 6.32 12.16
CA ASN A 40 -1.94 6.47 11.09
C ASN A 40 -2.61 5.11 10.76
N SER A 41 -3.95 5.12 10.69
CA SER A 41 -4.76 3.91 10.44
C SER A 41 -4.48 3.27 9.08
N ARG A 42 -3.96 4.03 8.11
CA ARG A 42 -3.61 3.55 6.77
C ARG A 42 -2.33 2.70 6.73
N PHE A 43 -1.58 2.62 7.84
CA PHE A 43 -0.41 1.71 7.96
C PHE A 43 -0.75 0.40 8.63
N ARG A 44 -2.01 0.21 9.04
CA ARG A 44 -2.43 -0.95 9.82
C ARG A 44 -3.52 -1.71 9.12
N SER A 45 -3.63 -2.97 9.51
CA SER A 45 -4.70 -3.82 9.04
C SER A 45 -6.00 -3.53 9.79
N GLU A 46 -6.63 -2.40 9.43
CA GLU A 46 -7.84 -1.89 10.05
C GLU A 46 -9.05 -1.92 9.12
N TYR A 47 -10.24 -1.96 9.72
CA TYR A 47 -11.51 -1.95 9.00
C TYR A 47 -11.61 -0.81 7.99
N TRP A 48 -11.41 0.45 8.40
CA TRP A 48 -11.56 1.61 7.52
C TRP A 48 -10.48 1.69 6.43
N HIS A 49 -9.34 1.03 6.60
CA HIS A 49 -8.36 0.94 5.52
C HIS A 49 -8.87 0.02 4.40
N TYR A 50 -9.25 -1.21 4.75
CA TYR A 50 -9.64 -2.19 3.74
C TYR A 50 -11.07 -2.02 3.22
N ARG A 51 -12.03 -1.85 4.12
CA ARG A 51 -13.47 -1.85 3.78
C ARG A 51 -13.88 -0.69 2.90
N THR A 52 -13.36 0.51 3.16
CA THR A 52 -13.81 1.71 2.43
C THR A 52 -12.86 2.12 1.32
N PHE A 53 -11.59 1.71 1.39
CA PHE A 53 -10.61 2.09 0.39
C PHE A 53 -10.17 0.89 -0.46
N ILE A 54 -9.32 0.01 0.07
CA ILE A 54 -8.64 -1.02 -0.72
C ILE A 54 -9.60 -1.98 -1.45
N LEU A 55 -10.58 -2.54 -0.75
CA LEU A 55 -11.49 -3.57 -1.29
C LEU A 55 -12.52 -3.00 -2.28
N GLN A 56 -12.84 -1.71 -2.19
CA GLN A 56 -13.79 -1.06 -3.09
C GLN A 56 -13.14 -0.49 -4.35
N HIS A 57 -11.84 -0.20 -4.30
CA HIS A 57 -11.12 0.44 -5.37
C HIS A 57 -10.02 -0.49 -5.92
N GLN A 58 -8.80 -0.42 -5.37
CA GLN A 58 -7.61 -0.98 -6.01
C GLN A 58 -7.69 -2.50 -6.14
N ALA A 59 -8.10 -3.22 -5.09
CA ALA A 59 -8.20 -4.67 -5.13
C ALA A 59 -9.27 -5.16 -6.14
N ARG A 60 -10.35 -4.38 -6.29
CA ARG A 60 -11.39 -4.61 -7.31
C ARG A 60 -10.83 -4.42 -8.71
N TYR A 61 -10.10 -3.33 -8.94
CA TYR A 61 -9.53 -2.99 -10.26
C TYR A 61 -8.38 -3.90 -10.69
N THR A 62 -7.92 -4.78 -9.80
CA THR A 62 -6.91 -5.81 -10.08
C THR A 62 -7.41 -7.25 -9.91
N GLN A 63 -8.69 -7.46 -9.61
CA GLN A 63 -9.25 -8.78 -9.28
C GLN A 63 -8.45 -9.52 -8.21
N THR A 64 -7.87 -8.80 -7.23
CA THR A 64 -7.22 -9.42 -6.06
C THR A 64 -8.19 -9.67 -4.91
N THR A 65 -9.43 -9.19 -5.05
CA THR A 65 -10.59 -9.54 -4.23
C THR A 65 -11.77 -9.89 -5.15
N PHE A 66 -12.70 -10.71 -4.67
CA PHE A 66 -13.99 -10.86 -5.34
C PHE A 66 -14.82 -9.58 -5.21
N PHE A 67 -15.62 -9.28 -6.21
CA PHE A 67 -16.66 -8.26 -6.17
C PHE A 67 -17.87 -8.72 -6.99
N THR A 68 -19.06 -8.30 -6.59
CA THR A 68 -20.28 -8.63 -7.31
C THR A 68 -20.34 -7.88 -8.63
N ASN A 69 -20.69 -8.59 -9.70
CA ASN A 69 -21.10 -8.00 -10.96
C ASN A 69 -22.49 -7.36 -10.79
N ALA A 70 -22.49 -6.07 -10.47
CA ALA A 70 -23.69 -5.28 -10.21
C ALA A 70 -23.51 -3.87 -10.77
N ASN A 71 -24.63 -3.18 -10.99
CA ASN A 71 -24.64 -1.81 -11.48
C ASN A 71 -23.88 -0.87 -10.52
N GLY A 72 -22.95 -0.08 -11.05
CA GLY A 72 -22.09 0.82 -10.26
C GLY A 72 -20.88 0.14 -9.60
N MET A 73 -20.52 -1.09 -9.98
CA MET A 73 -19.34 -1.78 -9.48
C MET A 73 -18.02 -1.04 -9.75
N TYR A 74 -17.93 -0.15 -10.74
CA TYR A 74 -16.73 0.69 -10.93
C TYR A 74 -16.92 2.15 -10.55
N GLN A 75 -18.05 2.49 -9.94
CA GLN A 75 -18.30 3.81 -9.38
C GLN A 75 -17.45 4.03 -8.14
N GLN A 76 -16.72 5.14 -8.14
CA GLN A 76 -15.87 5.54 -7.02
C GLN A 76 -16.72 6.18 -5.93
N ASN A 77 -16.43 5.85 -4.67
CA ASN A 77 -17.13 6.45 -3.54
C ASN A 77 -16.39 7.70 -3.06
N ASP A 78 -16.94 8.88 -3.37
CA ASP A 78 -16.33 10.17 -3.05
C ASP A 78 -16.07 10.35 -1.54
N SER A 79 -17.00 9.94 -0.67
CA SER A 79 -16.82 10.05 0.79
C SER A 79 -15.63 9.24 1.29
N TYR A 80 -15.43 8.03 0.76
CA TYR A 80 -14.30 7.19 1.12
C TYR A 80 -12.96 7.69 0.55
N ILE A 81 -12.99 8.23 -0.67
CA ILE A 81 -11.85 8.91 -1.28
C ILE A 81 -11.46 10.14 -0.46
N ASN A 82 -12.43 10.97 -0.08
CA ASN A 82 -12.24 12.14 0.77
C ASN A 82 -11.70 11.74 2.15
N GLY A 83 -12.15 10.62 2.72
CA GLY A 83 -11.60 10.09 3.96
C GLY A 83 -10.11 9.76 3.85
N TYR A 84 -9.71 9.03 2.81
CA TYR A 84 -8.29 8.72 2.54
C TYR A 84 -7.46 9.99 2.30
N TRP A 85 -8.00 10.96 1.55
CA TRP A 85 -7.38 12.27 1.32
C TRP A 85 -7.16 13.02 2.65
N ASN A 86 -8.18 13.09 3.50
CA ASN A 86 -8.09 13.77 4.80
C ASN A 86 -7.11 13.09 5.76
N ASP A 87 -7.01 11.75 5.75
CA ASP A 87 -6.04 11.02 6.58
C ASP A 87 -4.58 11.37 6.21
N PHE A 88 -4.34 11.85 4.98
CA PHE A 88 -3.05 12.39 4.58
C PHE A 88 -2.91 13.88 4.98
N TYR A 89 -3.95 14.71 4.80
CA TYR A 89 -3.85 16.17 4.94
C TYR A 89 -4.20 16.78 6.32
N GLY A 90 -5.21 16.31 7.08
CA GLY A 90 -5.75 17.09 8.23
C GLY A 90 -6.05 16.32 9.53
N PRO A 91 -5.43 16.65 10.68
CA PRO A 91 -4.03 17.11 10.83
C PRO A 91 -3.02 16.11 10.23
N GLY A 92 -3.50 14.93 9.79
CA GLY A 92 -2.93 14.07 8.75
C GLY A 92 -1.49 13.62 8.96
N LEU A 93 -0.98 12.87 7.99
CA LEU A 93 0.45 12.56 7.94
C LEU A 93 1.28 13.80 7.56
N LEU A 94 0.82 14.55 6.55
CA LEU A 94 1.53 15.72 6.05
C LEU A 94 1.49 16.88 7.05
N GLY A 95 0.34 17.16 7.68
CA GLY A 95 0.21 18.23 8.65
C GLY A 95 1.09 18.02 9.89
N VAL A 96 1.16 16.80 10.41
CA VAL A 96 2.09 16.44 11.50
C VAL A 96 3.55 16.64 11.06
N TYR A 97 3.91 16.22 9.84
CA TYR A 97 5.26 16.46 9.32
C TYR A 97 5.60 17.95 9.17
N ARG A 98 4.65 18.79 8.71
CA ARG A 98 4.82 20.25 8.65
C ARG A 98 5.02 20.87 10.04
N ALA A 99 4.30 20.38 11.05
CA ALA A 99 4.53 20.79 12.43
C ALA A 99 5.93 20.39 12.92
N MET A 100 6.43 19.21 12.52
CA MET A 100 7.81 18.80 12.79
C MET A 100 8.83 19.72 12.12
N GLU A 101 8.63 20.06 10.84
CA GLU A 101 9.53 20.96 10.11
C GLU A 101 9.59 22.34 10.74
N ARG A 102 8.44 22.92 11.10
CA ARG A 102 8.38 24.20 11.81
C ARG A 102 9.14 24.13 13.13
N ALA A 103 8.85 23.13 13.95
CA ALA A 103 9.50 22.95 15.24
C ALA A 103 11.02 22.74 15.10
N TYR A 104 11.45 22.06 14.04
CA TYR A 104 12.84 21.76 13.76
C TYR A 104 13.59 23.02 13.27
N ALA A 105 12.95 23.89 12.49
CA ALA A 105 13.58 25.06 11.88
C ALA A 105 14.20 26.02 12.91
N ASP A 106 13.51 26.22 14.03
CA ASP A 106 13.89 27.17 15.09
C ASP A 106 14.97 26.65 16.07
N LEU A 107 15.43 25.41 15.90
CA LEU A 107 16.40 24.76 16.79
C LEU A 107 17.85 25.10 16.43
N SER A 108 18.72 25.01 17.44
CA SER A 108 20.18 25.05 17.25
C SER A 108 20.70 23.82 16.51
N ASP A 109 21.89 23.90 15.92
CA ASP A 109 22.49 22.78 15.17
C ASP A 109 22.67 21.52 16.03
N THR A 110 22.96 21.68 17.33
CA THR A 110 23.07 20.57 18.27
C THR A 110 21.73 19.88 18.48
N GLU A 111 20.66 20.65 18.70
CA GLU A 111 19.30 20.11 18.90
C GLU A 111 18.77 19.48 17.61
N LYS A 112 19.12 20.05 16.45
CA LYS A 112 18.83 19.49 15.13
C LYS A 112 19.49 18.13 14.95
N ALA A 113 20.78 18.00 15.25
CA ALA A 113 21.49 16.73 15.16
C ALA A 113 20.85 15.62 16.02
N ASP A 114 20.33 15.97 17.21
CA ASP A 114 19.60 15.03 18.07
C ASP A 114 18.23 14.60 17.50
N LEU A 115 17.63 15.42 16.63
CA LEU A 115 16.30 15.23 16.05
C LEU A 115 16.29 14.76 14.59
N ASP A 116 17.42 14.84 13.90
CA ASP A 116 17.62 14.33 12.54
C ASP A 116 17.06 12.92 12.30
N PRO A 117 17.31 11.90 13.16
CA PRO A 117 16.80 10.56 12.89
C PRO A 117 15.26 10.52 12.86
N PHE A 118 14.59 11.37 13.64
CA PHE A 118 13.13 11.48 13.62
C PHE A 118 12.64 12.13 12.33
N MET A 119 13.31 13.21 11.88
CA MET A 119 12.97 13.91 10.64
C MET A 119 13.16 13.03 9.41
N TYR A 120 14.28 12.28 9.34
CA TYR A 120 14.55 11.35 8.24
C TYR A 120 13.60 10.15 8.24
N ALA A 121 13.32 9.54 9.41
CA ALA A 121 12.35 8.45 9.53
C ALA A 121 10.94 8.90 9.09
N ALA A 122 10.50 10.06 9.59
CA ALA A 122 9.21 10.65 9.23
C ALA A 122 9.12 10.96 7.73
N ARG A 123 10.21 11.45 7.12
CA ARG A 123 10.28 11.71 5.68
C ARG A 123 10.12 10.45 4.84
N VAL A 124 10.80 9.36 5.20
CA VAL A 124 10.67 8.06 4.49
C VAL A 124 9.22 7.60 4.49
N VAL A 125 8.54 7.67 5.63
CA VAL A 125 7.12 7.29 5.76
C VAL A 125 6.22 8.26 4.98
N LEU A 126 6.49 9.57 5.06
CA LEU A 126 5.74 10.57 4.30
C LEU A 126 5.83 10.31 2.79
N TYR A 127 7.03 10.02 2.27
CA TYR A 127 7.22 9.75 0.84
C TYR A 127 6.62 8.42 0.38
N ASP A 128 6.61 7.37 1.22
CA ASP A 128 5.86 6.14 0.89
C ASP A 128 4.38 6.47 0.64
N GLN A 129 3.77 7.26 1.52
CA GLN A 129 2.35 7.60 1.42
C GLN A 129 2.05 8.63 0.36
N ALA A 130 2.89 9.65 0.22
CA ALA A 130 2.77 10.64 -0.84
C ALA A 130 2.88 9.99 -2.22
N SER A 131 3.77 9.00 -2.39
CA SER A 131 3.86 8.24 -3.64
C SER A 131 2.59 7.43 -3.94
N LYS A 132 1.92 6.89 -2.91
CA LYS A 132 0.61 6.22 -3.06
C LYS A 132 -0.49 7.21 -3.45
N LEU A 133 -0.50 8.41 -2.86
CA LEU A 133 -1.41 9.48 -3.28
C LEU A 133 -1.18 9.85 -4.75
N VAL A 134 0.07 10.05 -5.18
CA VAL A 134 0.37 10.30 -6.59
C VAL A 134 -0.07 9.13 -7.48
N ASP A 135 0.19 7.88 -7.07
CA ASP A 135 -0.23 6.70 -7.82
C ASP A 135 -1.75 6.56 -7.93
N ASN A 136 -2.50 7.07 -6.96
CA ASN A 136 -3.95 7.05 -6.98
C ASN A 136 -4.52 8.23 -7.78
N PHE A 137 -4.02 9.45 -7.60
CA PHE A 137 -4.66 10.69 -8.05
C PHE A 137 -3.86 11.51 -9.08
N GLY A 138 -2.57 11.25 -9.26
CA GLY A 138 -1.69 12.04 -10.13
C GLY A 138 -1.11 13.25 -9.41
N ASP A 139 -1.30 14.45 -9.95
CA ASP A 139 -0.80 15.68 -9.31
C ASP A 139 -1.46 15.85 -7.94
N ILE A 140 -0.73 16.28 -6.91
CA ILE A 140 -1.28 16.44 -5.55
C ILE A 140 -0.75 17.71 -4.89
N PRO A 141 -1.51 18.36 -4.00
CA PRO A 141 -0.95 19.41 -3.16
C PRO A 141 0.12 18.86 -2.22
N PHE A 142 1.35 19.38 -2.26
CA PHE A 142 2.41 18.83 -1.42
C PHE A 142 3.31 19.92 -0.84
N SER A 143 4.03 20.69 -1.66
CA SER A 143 5.04 21.66 -1.24
C SER A 143 4.45 22.81 -0.42
N GLU A 144 3.22 23.22 -0.74
CA GLU A 144 2.51 24.31 -0.05
C GLU A 144 1.45 23.80 0.94
N ALA A 145 1.16 22.49 0.91
CA ALA A 145 0.13 21.89 1.75
C ALA A 145 0.61 21.74 3.20
N GLY A 146 -0.33 21.89 4.13
CA GLY A 146 -0.05 21.96 5.56
C GLY A 146 0.51 23.32 6.01
N SER A 147 0.14 24.41 5.33
CA SER A 147 0.62 25.76 5.67
C SER A 147 0.24 26.19 7.09
N LEU A 148 -0.92 25.77 7.60
CA LEU A 148 -1.37 26.12 8.95
C LEU A 148 -0.42 25.57 10.02
N PRO A 149 -0.15 24.25 10.11
CA PRO A 149 0.84 23.74 11.06
C PRO A 149 2.28 24.24 10.80
N MET A 150 2.59 24.63 9.55
CA MET A 150 3.92 25.14 9.19
C MET A 150 4.15 26.62 9.57
N THR A 151 3.14 27.48 9.43
CA THR A 151 3.30 28.96 9.42
C THR A 151 2.26 29.72 10.23
N ASP A 152 1.29 29.04 10.86
CA ASP A 152 0.09 29.64 11.45
C ASP A 152 -0.78 30.45 10.46
N GLN A 153 -0.56 30.26 9.15
CA GLN A 153 -1.34 30.90 8.09
C GLN A 153 -1.99 29.86 7.18
N ILE A 154 -3.27 30.10 6.85
CA ILE A 154 -3.99 29.27 5.89
C ILE A 154 -3.63 29.72 4.47
N SER A 155 -3.09 28.79 3.70
CA SER A 155 -2.85 28.91 2.27
C SER A 155 -3.51 27.72 1.57
N LEU A 156 -4.22 28.01 0.49
CA LEU A 156 -4.79 26.98 -0.38
C LEU A 156 -3.68 26.50 -1.31
N ALA A 157 -3.21 25.27 -1.09
CA ALA A 157 -2.04 24.74 -1.76
C ALA A 157 -2.32 24.39 -3.22
N LYS A 158 -1.39 24.75 -4.10
CA LYS A 158 -1.39 24.30 -5.50
C LYS A 158 -1.15 22.79 -5.61
N PHE A 159 -1.57 22.21 -6.73
CA PHE A 159 -1.27 20.82 -7.07
C PHE A 159 0.11 20.74 -7.72
N ASP A 160 1.03 20.02 -7.09
CA ASP A 160 2.38 19.82 -7.61
C ASP A 160 2.39 18.69 -8.65
N SER A 161 3.29 18.83 -9.62
CA SER A 161 3.47 17.85 -10.69
C SER A 161 3.87 16.49 -10.13
N GLN A 162 3.10 15.45 -10.49
CA GLN A 162 3.41 14.07 -10.13
C GLN A 162 4.83 13.63 -10.54
N THR A 163 5.34 14.14 -11.67
CA THR A 163 6.69 13.81 -12.15
C THR A 163 7.77 14.47 -11.31
N GLU A 164 7.58 15.74 -10.94
CA GLU A 164 8.54 16.48 -10.10
C GLU A 164 8.55 15.92 -8.68
N LEU A 165 7.37 15.61 -8.12
CA LEU A 165 7.26 14.99 -6.81
C LEU A 165 7.97 13.65 -6.73
N TYR A 166 7.84 12.80 -7.75
CA TYR A 166 8.57 11.53 -7.80
C TYR A 166 10.10 11.72 -7.77
N ALA A 167 10.62 12.75 -8.45
CA ALA A 167 12.05 13.08 -8.39
C ALA A 167 12.46 13.52 -6.97
N VAL A 168 11.66 14.38 -6.32
CA VAL A 168 11.88 14.80 -4.92
C VAL A 168 11.88 13.61 -3.96
N PHE A 169 10.94 12.67 -4.14
CA PHE A 169 10.86 11.49 -3.29
C PHE A 169 12.09 10.58 -3.47
N ILE A 170 12.51 10.33 -4.70
CA ILE A 170 13.68 9.49 -5.00
C ILE A 170 14.96 10.08 -4.39
N GLU A 171 15.19 11.38 -4.57
CA GLU A 171 16.36 12.07 -4.01
C GLU A 171 16.32 12.09 -2.47
N GLY A 172 15.17 12.42 -1.89
CA GLY A 172 15.07 12.48 -0.43
C GLY A 172 15.17 11.11 0.25
N LEU A 173 14.82 10.01 -0.43
CA LEU A 173 15.06 8.64 0.05
C LEU A 173 16.55 8.26 -0.02
N GLU A 174 17.28 8.72 -1.02
CA GLU A 174 18.74 8.58 -1.07
C GLU A 174 19.42 9.31 0.09
N ASN A 175 18.99 10.55 0.36
CA ASN A 175 19.47 11.34 1.49
C ASN A 175 19.19 10.65 2.83
N ALA A 176 17.99 10.08 3.00
CA ALA A 176 17.63 9.32 4.20
C ALA A 176 18.49 8.05 4.37
N SER A 177 18.70 7.30 3.29
CA SER A 177 19.59 6.12 3.30
C SER A 177 21.01 6.50 3.71
N THR A 178 21.56 7.55 3.10
CA THR A 178 22.90 8.06 3.40
C THR A 178 23.04 8.48 4.87
N PHE A 179 22.03 9.16 5.42
CA PHE A 179 21.99 9.50 6.84
C PHE A 179 22.02 8.25 7.73
N PHE A 180 21.12 7.29 7.49
CA PHE A 180 21.02 6.10 8.34
C PHE A 180 22.23 5.15 8.25
N LYS A 181 22.98 5.19 7.15
CA LYS A 181 24.24 4.45 7.00
C LYS A 181 25.28 4.83 8.07
N GLY A 182 25.35 6.11 8.43
CA GLY A 182 26.30 6.65 9.42
C GLY A 182 25.72 6.85 10.83
N TYR A 183 24.42 6.64 11.00
CA TYR A 183 23.71 6.96 12.24
C TYR A 183 23.88 5.88 13.32
N SER A 184 24.11 6.34 14.56
CA SER A 184 24.12 5.49 15.77
C SER A 184 22.83 5.71 16.58
N PRO A 185 22.01 4.67 16.83
CA PRO A 185 20.74 4.80 17.54
C PRO A 185 20.85 5.38 18.95
N THR A 186 19.93 6.28 19.29
CA THR A 186 19.71 6.77 20.66
C THR A 186 18.54 6.05 21.33
N SER A 187 18.50 6.05 22.66
CA SER A 187 17.39 5.47 23.44
C SER A 187 16.07 6.18 23.17
N ASP A 188 16.11 7.49 22.92
CA ASP A 188 14.93 8.30 22.60
C ASP A 188 14.36 7.94 21.24
N PHE A 189 15.21 7.81 20.21
CA PHE A 189 14.75 7.40 18.88
C PHE A 189 14.17 5.99 18.91
N THR A 190 14.85 5.06 19.59
CA THR A 190 14.38 3.68 19.80
C THR A 190 12.99 3.61 20.42
N ARG A 191 12.68 4.51 21.36
CA ARG A 191 11.38 4.54 22.05
C ARG A 191 10.25 5.09 21.18
N ALA A 192 10.55 6.06 20.31
CA ALA A 192 9.57 6.69 19.44
C ALA A 192 9.26 5.86 18.18
N ASP A 193 10.24 5.10 17.70
CA ASP A 193 10.13 4.31 16.48
C ASP A 193 9.44 2.95 16.73
N ILE A 194 8.12 2.95 16.58
CA ILE A 194 7.30 1.74 16.69
C ILE A 194 7.33 0.86 15.43
N LEU A 195 7.99 1.29 14.35
CA LEU A 195 8.03 0.58 13.07
C LEU A 195 9.29 -0.27 12.95
N ASN A 196 10.47 0.34 13.13
CA ASN A 196 11.77 -0.29 12.97
C ASN A 196 12.56 -0.41 14.28
N GLY A 197 11.98 0.00 15.42
CA GLY A 197 12.57 -0.17 16.74
C GLY A 197 13.87 0.62 16.95
N GLY A 198 14.06 1.73 16.25
CA GLY A 198 15.26 2.56 16.29
C GLY A 198 16.44 1.99 15.52
N VAL A 199 16.28 0.86 14.81
CA VAL A 199 17.39 0.18 14.14
C VAL A 199 17.77 0.91 12.85
N ALA A 200 18.92 1.60 12.87
CA ALA A 200 19.42 2.39 11.74
C ALA A 200 19.46 1.62 10.41
N LEU A 201 19.99 0.39 10.43
CA LEU A 201 20.07 -0.47 9.24
C LEU A 201 18.68 -0.78 8.65
N LYS A 202 17.63 -0.92 9.47
CA LYS A 202 16.27 -1.16 8.96
C LYS A 202 15.71 0.06 8.25
N TRP A 203 15.97 1.27 8.76
CA TRP A 203 15.60 2.50 8.08
C TRP A 203 16.39 2.73 6.79
N GLN A 204 17.69 2.44 6.77
CA GLN A 204 18.49 2.47 5.55
C GLN A 204 17.92 1.49 4.51
N LYS A 205 17.64 0.24 4.93
CA LYS A 205 17.01 -0.78 4.08
C LYS A 205 15.66 -0.31 3.54
N TYR A 206 14.83 0.32 4.36
CA TYR A 206 13.53 0.82 3.94
C TYR A 206 13.63 1.96 2.93
N ALA A 207 14.48 2.96 3.20
CA ALA A 207 14.71 4.08 2.29
C ALA A 207 15.22 3.61 0.92
N ASN A 208 16.22 2.73 0.88
CA ASN A 208 16.73 2.15 -0.36
C ASN A 208 15.68 1.32 -1.11
N SER A 209 14.94 0.47 -0.40
CA SER A 209 13.98 -0.42 -1.04
C SER A 209 12.77 0.35 -1.59
N LEU A 210 12.35 1.42 -0.90
CA LEU A 210 11.35 2.34 -1.42
C LEU A 210 11.86 3.14 -2.62
N ARG A 211 13.11 3.64 -2.58
CA ARG A 211 13.76 4.26 -3.73
C ARG A 211 13.79 3.33 -4.94
N LEU A 212 14.14 2.06 -4.71
CA LEU A 212 14.13 1.00 -5.73
C LEU A 212 12.71 0.78 -6.32
N ARG A 213 11.66 0.77 -5.48
CA ARG A 213 10.26 0.70 -5.93
C ARG A 213 9.90 1.91 -6.82
N LEU A 214 10.22 3.14 -6.41
CA LEU A 214 9.87 4.36 -7.16
C LEU A 214 10.65 4.48 -8.48
N LEU A 215 11.94 4.11 -8.49
CA LEU A 215 12.74 4.03 -9.72
C LEU A 215 12.16 3.00 -10.70
N MET A 216 11.75 1.82 -10.20
CA MET A 216 11.13 0.82 -11.05
C MET A 216 9.75 1.27 -11.54
N ARG A 217 8.99 1.99 -10.70
CA ARG A 217 7.69 2.58 -11.05
C ARG A 217 7.79 3.48 -12.27
N THR A 218 8.81 4.34 -12.32
CA THR A 218 9.02 5.32 -13.40
C THR A 218 9.89 4.81 -14.56
N SER A 219 10.34 3.55 -14.50
CA SER A 219 11.29 2.98 -15.47
C SER A 219 10.82 2.91 -16.93
N ASN A 220 9.52 3.03 -17.21
CA ASN A 220 9.02 3.12 -18.59
C ASN A 220 8.97 4.57 -19.11
N VAL A 221 9.06 5.57 -18.21
CA VAL A 221 9.11 7.00 -18.56
C VAL A 221 10.55 7.42 -18.85
N ASN A 222 11.46 7.07 -17.96
CA ASN A 222 12.89 7.34 -18.09
C ASN A 222 13.70 6.09 -17.78
N GLU A 223 13.77 5.19 -18.77
CA GLU A 223 14.46 3.92 -18.61
C GLU A 223 15.97 4.08 -18.37
N SER A 224 16.59 5.10 -18.96
CA SER A 224 18.04 5.31 -18.82
C SER A 224 18.44 5.62 -17.38
N THR A 225 17.72 6.55 -16.73
CA THR A 225 17.96 6.89 -15.32
C THR A 225 17.63 5.71 -14.42
N ALA A 226 16.45 5.09 -14.59
CA ALA A 226 16.05 3.94 -13.78
C ALA A 226 17.06 2.79 -13.88
N ARG A 227 17.51 2.45 -15.09
CA ARG A 227 18.53 1.42 -15.31
C ARG A 227 19.83 1.75 -14.58
N THR A 228 20.33 2.97 -14.75
CA THR A 228 21.62 3.38 -14.17
C THR A 228 21.58 3.30 -12.65
N GLU A 229 20.58 3.92 -12.03
CA GLU A 229 20.48 3.98 -10.58
C GLU A 229 20.14 2.63 -9.95
N ILE A 230 19.22 1.87 -10.55
CA ILE A 230 18.87 0.55 -10.00
C ILE A 230 20.06 -0.39 -10.10
N MET A 231 20.73 -0.47 -11.26
CA MET A 231 21.88 -1.36 -11.39
C MET A 231 23.04 -0.94 -10.48
N GLU A 232 23.24 0.35 -10.23
CA GLU A 232 24.20 0.82 -9.23
C GLU A 232 23.85 0.31 -7.82
N MET A 233 22.58 0.43 -7.42
CA MET A 233 22.12 -0.09 -6.12
C MET A 233 22.33 -1.61 -6.00
N LEU A 234 22.03 -2.36 -7.06
CA LEU A 234 22.16 -3.83 -7.04
C LEU A 234 23.61 -4.31 -7.05
N ASN A 235 24.52 -3.55 -7.67
CA ASN A 235 25.94 -3.88 -7.74
C ASN A 235 26.72 -3.46 -6.48
N ASN A 236 26.16 -2.59 -5.65
CA ASN A 236 26.80 -2.08 -4.43
C ASN A 236 25.95 -2.34 -3.16
N PRO A 237 25.63 -3.61 -2.84
CA PRO A 237 24.69 -3.96 -1.77
C PRO A 237 25.14 -3.55 -0.35
N ALA A 238 26.44 -3.29 -0.14
CA ALA A 238 26.95 -2.77 1.13
C ALA A 238 26.55 -1.31 1.37
N ASP A 239 26.46 -0.52 0.28
CA ASP A 239 26.05 0.88 0.33
C ASP A 239 24.54 1.04 0.23
N TYR A 240 23.91 0.14 -0.51
CA TYR A 240 22.47 0.09 -0.73
C TYR A 240 21.85 -1.20 -0.17
N PRO A 241 21.94 -1.48 1.15
CA PRO A 241 21.28 -2.65 1.69
C PRO A 241 19.77 -2.53 1.46
N LEU A 242 19.14 -3.66 1.12
CA LEU A 242 17.72 -3.74 0.79
C LEU A 242 16.97 -4.63 1.78
N ILE A 243 15.64 -4.47 1.80
CA ILE A 243 14.71 -5.42 2.42
C ILE A 243 14.61 -6.60 1.46
N ASP A 244 15.62 -7.46 1.36
CA ASP A 244 15.61 -8.62 0.46
C ASP A 244 15.69 -9.96 1.21
N GLY A 245 15.52 -9.91 2.54
CA GLY A 245 15.60 -11.08 3.42
C GLY A 245 16.97 -11.73 3.41
N ASP A 246 18.02 -10.95 3.14
CA ASP A 246 19.39 -11.41 2.92
C ASP A 246 19.46 -12.47 1.79
N ASN A 247 18.52 -12.37 0.83
CA ASN A 247 18.31 -13.30 -0.29
C ASN A 247 17.98 -14.75 0.13
N LEU A 248 17.50 -14.96 1.36
CA LEU A 248 17.05 -16.26 1.83
C LEU A 248 15.59 -16.50 1.41
N GLY A 249 15.35 -17.60 0.70
CA GLY A 249 14.01 -18.01 0.27
C GLY A 249 13.11 -18.48 1.43
N ASN A 250 13.67 -19.23 2.38
CA ASN A 250 12.98 -19.60 3.62
C ASN A 250 13.43 -18.63 4.71
N TYR A 251 12.64 -17.58 4.93
CA TYR A 251 12.94 -16.55 5.91
C TYR A 251 11.78 -16.36 6.89
N THR A 252 12.13 -15.84 8.06
CA THR A 252 11.14 -15.21 8.95
C THR A 252 11.05 -13.74 8.53
N PRO A 253 9.83 -13.17 8.36
CA PRO A 253 9.62 -11.75 8.01
C PRO A 253 10.14 -10.67 8.98
N SER A 254 11.24 -10.92 9.71
CA SER A 254 11.89 -9.96 10.62
C SER A 254 12.61 -8.82 9.90
N SER A 255 12.98 -9.02 8.63
CA SER A 255 13.56 -8.00 7.74
C SER A 255 12.51 -7.10 7.08
N ASP A 256 11.25 -7.55 7.02
CA ASP A 256 10.17 -6.81 6.38
C ASP A 256 9.77 -5.59 7.21
N VAL A 257 9.17 -4.60 6.55
CA VAL A 257 8.63 -3.42 7.22
C VAL A 257 7.14 -3.66 7.47
N LEU A 258 6.89 -4.22 8.66
CA LEU A 258 5.58 -4.61 9.15
C LEU A 258 5.24 -3.79 10.39
N LEU A 259 4.09 -3.13 10.38
CA LEU A 259 3.60 -2.42 11.56
C LEU A 259 2.72 -3.36 12.39
N ALA A 260 3.17 -3.65 13.61
CA ALA A 260 2.42 -4.49 14.53
C ALA A 260 1.04 -3.85 14.86
N PRO A 261 0.00 -4.67 15.06
CA PRO A 261 -1.29 -4.14 15.52
C PRO A 261 -1.16 -3.56 16.93
N LEU A 262 -1.97 -2.55 17.22
CA LEU A 262 -2.01 -1.94 18.55
C LEU A 262 -2.47 -2.96 19.59
N SER A 263 -1.93 -2.90 20.80
CA SER A 263 -2.30 -3.82 21.90
C SER A 263 -3.77 -3.72 22.30
N THR A 264 -4.41 -2.57 22.07
CA THR A 264 -5.82 -2.31 22.33
C THR A 264 -6.73 -2.65 21.14
N TYR A 265 -6.15 -2.95 19.97
CA TYR A 265 -6.90 -3.36 18.79
C TYR A 265 -7.22 -4.85 18.88
N THR A 266 -8.48 -5.15 19.22
CA THR A 266 -8.99 -6.52 19.37
C THR A 266 -9.90 -6.94 18.21
N SER A 267 -10.20 -6.03 17.29
CA SER A 267 -11.04 -6.33 16.13
C SER A 267 -10.25 -7.09 15.07
N SER A 268 -10.97 -7.82 14.23
CA SER A 268 -10.41 -8.56 13.10
C SER A 268 -10.91 -7.93 11.79
N LEU A 269 -10.33 -8.31 10.65
CA LEU A 269 -10.81 -7.82 9.34
C LEU A 269 -12.12 -8.49 8.89
N LEU A 270 -12.78 -9.24 9.75
CA LEU A 270 -14.02 -9.97 9.49
C LEU A 270 -15.09 -9.08 8.88
N ASP A 271 -15.43 -8.00 9.57
CA ASP A 271 -16.51 -7.11 9.13
C ASP A 271 -16.14 -6.39 7.83
N ALA A 272 -14.86 -6.00 7.69
CA ALA A 272 -14.37 -5.36 6.48
C ALA A 272 -14.53 -6.25 5.24
N LEU A 273 -14.30 -7.55 5.39
CA LEU A 273 -14.39 -8.53 4.31
C LEU A 273 -15.79 -9.11 4.10
N ARG A 274 -16.66 -9.14 5.13
CA ARG A 274 -18.00 -9.75 5.08
C ARG A 274 -19.15 -8.78 4.85
N GLU A 275 -19.01 -7.50 5.21
CA GLU A 275 -19.98 -6.49 4.80
C GLU A 275 -19.97 -6.26 3.30
N LEU A 276 -18.86 -6.59 2.66
CA LEU A 276 -18.75 -6.77 1.22
C LEU A 276 -18.72 -8.28 0.91
N PRO A 277 -18.96 -8.68 -0.33
CA PRO A 277 -18.68 -10.04 -0.78
C PRO A 277 -17.16 -10.28 -0.98
N SER A 278 -16.29 -9.37 -0.51
CA SER A 278 -14.84 -9.40 -0.72
C SER A 278 -14.10 -10.53 -0.01
N HIS A 279 -14.79 -11.26 0.86
CA HIS A 279 -14.27 -12.48 1.48
C HIS A 279 -14.27 -13.70 0.57
N TYR A 280 -14.95 -13.70 -0.58
CA TYR A 280 -14.84 -14.82 -1.51
C TYR A 280 -13.47 -14.80 -2.21
N ALA A 281 -12.97 -15.99 -2.54
CA ALA A 281 -11.72 -16.13 -3.26
C ALA A 281 -11.81 -15.47 -4.66
N PRO A 282 -10.79 -14.71 -5.11
CA PRO A 282 -10.80 -14.11 -6.44
C PRO A 282 -10.63 -15.17 -7.54
N ASP A 283 -11.45 -15.08 -8.59
CA ASP A 283 -11.56 -16.07 -9.67
C ASP A 283 -10.22 -16.39 -10.32
N TYR A 284 -9.62 -15.41 -11.01
CA TYR A 284 -8.37 -15.61 -11.74
C TYR A 284 -7.23 -16.06 -10.82
N MET A 285 -7.16 -15.51 -9.60
CA MET A 285 -6.14 -15.85 -8.61
C MET A 285 -6.19 -17.32 -8.26
N LEU A 286 -7.35 -17.81 -7.79
CA LEU A 286 -7.46 -19.18 -7.31
C LEU A 286 -7.58 -20.18 -8.46
N ASN A 287 -8.51 -19.96 -9.39
CA ASN A 287 -8.83 -20.94 -10.42
C ASN A 287 -7.73 -21.04 -11.49
N THR A 288 -7.09 -19.92 -11.84
CA THR A 288 -6.10 -19.89 -12.95
C THR A 288 -4.67 -19.89 -12.44
N VAL A 289 -4.28 -19.03 -11.51
CA VAL A 289 -2.88 -18.91 -11.08
C VAL A 289 -2.50 -20.01 -10.09
N LEU A 290 -3.29 -20.18 -9.02
CA LEU A 290 -2.93 -21.08 -7.92
C LEU A 290 -3.25 -22.55 -8.19
N ASN A 291 -4.47 -22.86 -8.65
CA ASN A 291 -4.88 -24.25 -8.87
C ASN A 291 -4.10 -24.93 -10.00
N THR A 292 -3.80 -24.23 -11.10
CA THR A 292 -3.07 -24.82 -12.23
C THR A 292 -1.60 -25.09 -11.93
N SER A 293 -1.04 -24.42 -10.92
CA SER A 293 0.34 -24.56 -10.47
C SER A 293 0.47 -25.50 -9.25
N ASN A 294 -0.65 -25.96 -8.68
CA ASN A 294 -0.71 -26.64 -7.38
C ASN A 294 0.00 -25.83 -6.28
N ASP A 295 -0.30 -24.54 -6.22
CA ASP A 295 0.43 -23.59 -5.38
C ASP A 295 0.32 -23.92 -3.88
N PRO A 296 1.45 -24.04 -3.15
CA PRO A 296 1.43 -24.34 -1.72
C PRO A 296 0.80 -23.24 -0.87
N ARG A 297 0.56 -22.03 -1.39
CA ARG A 297 -0.10 -20.95 -0.66
C ARG A 297 -1.62 -21.13 -0.53
N ILE A 298 -2.25 -22.00 -1.34
CA ILE A 298 -3.72 -22.17 -1.32
C ILE A 298 -4.29 -22.37 0.09
N PRO A 299 -3.75 -23.27 0.94
CA PRO A 299 -4.34 -23.55 2.25
C PRO A 299 -4.19 -22.43 3.28
N VAL A 300 -3.30 -21.45 3.03
CA VAL A 300 -3.12 -20.26 3.89
C VAL A 300 -3.71 -19.00 3.25
N LEU A 301 -4.11 -19.06 1.99
CA LEU A 301 -4.82 -17.96 1.32
C LEU A 301 -6.34 -18.15 1.38
N PHE A 302 -6.82 -19.39 1.35
CA PHE A 302 -8.23 -19.70 1.24
C PHE A 302 -8.67 -20.85 2.15
N ASP A 303 -9.93 -20.76 2.59
CA ASP A 303 -10.69 -21.81 3.25
C ASP A 303 -11.67 -22.45 2.26
N LYS A 304 -11.84 -23.77 2.36
CA LYS A 304 -12.95 -24.46 1.70
C LYS A 304 -14.20 -24.15 2.51
N PHE A 305 -14.99 -23.18 2.05
CA PHE A 305 -16.31 -22.86 2.62
C PHE A 305 -17.26 -24.07 2.51
N GLY A 306 -18.56 -23.91 2.75
CA GLY A 306 -19.45 -25.05 2.66
C GLY A 306 -20.88 -24.79 3.11
N LYS A 307 -21.57 -25.88 3.45
CA LYS A 307 -22.99 -25.89 3.80
C LYS A 307 -23.21 -26.52 5.16
N THR A 308 -24.17 -26.00 5.91
CA THR A 308 -24.64 -26.67 7.12
C THR A 308 -25.66 -27.73 6.72
N VAL A 309 -25.33 -29.00 6.98
CA VAL A 309 -26.20 -30.16 6.73
C VAL A 309 -26.42 -30.85 8.08
N ASN A 310 -27.67 -31.06 8.48
CA ASN A 310 -28.02 -31.69 9.76
C ASN A 310 -27.30 -31.06 10.98
N ASN A 311 -27.28 -29.72 11.05
CA ASN A 311 -26.59 -28.93 12.10
C ASN A 311 -25.06 -29.12 12.18
N ALA A 312 -24.43 -29.73 11.17
CA ALA A 312 -22.98 -29.81 11.05
C ALA A 312 -22.50 -29.05 9.82
N PHE A 313 -21.43 -28.27 9.96
CA PHE A 313 -20.80 -27.61 8.82
C PHE A 313 -20.00 -28.64 8.00
N VAL A 314 -20.33 -28.75 6.71
CA VAL A 314 -19.68 -29.63 5.76
C VAL A 314 -18.89 -28.79 4.77
N GLN A 315 -17.57 -28.90 4.82
CA GLN A 315 -16.66 -28.20 3.91
C GLN A 315 -16.77 -28.75 2.48
N ASN A 316 -16.56 -27.86 1.50
CA ASN A 316 -16.43 -28.22 0.10
C ASN A 316 -15.20 -29.12 -0.12
N PRO A 317 -15.24 -30.05 -1.10
CA PRO A 317 -14.13 -30.97 -1.32
C PRO A 317 -12.89 -30.29 -1.92
N THR A 318 -13.08 -29.20 -2.66
CA THR A 318 -12.02 -28.52 -3.44
C THR A 318 -12.01 -27.01 -3.19
N TYR A 319 -10.86 -26.39 -3.44
CA TYR A 319 -10.75 -24.92 -3.50
C TYR A 319 -11.16 -24.44 -4.88
N ARG A 320 -12.25 -23.69 -4.96
CA ARG A 320 -12.75 -23.12 -6.20
C ARG A 320 -13.26 -21.72 -5.95
N ALA A 321 -12.78 -20.75 -6.71
CA ALA A 321 -13.31 -19.39 -6.65
C ALA A 321 -14.57 -19.25 -7.50
N MET A 322 -15.44 -18.33 -7.09
CA MET A 322 -16.64 -17.98 -7.83
C MET A 322 -16.25 -17.28 -9.14
N PRO A 323 -16.87 -17.63 -10.28
CA PRO A 323 -16.59 -16.93 -11.53
C PRO A 323 -16.91 -15.44 -11.44
N ILE A 324 -16.01 -14.58 -11.92
CA ILE A 324 -16.22 -13.13 -11.91
C ILE A 324 -17.38 -12.71 -12.84
N THR A 325 -17.75 -13.58 -13.78
CA THR A 325 -18.84 -13.36 -14.74
C THR A 325 -20.22 -13.65 -14.17
N PHE A 326 -20.33 -14.22 -12.97
CA PHE A 326 -21.62 -14.46 -12.33
C PHE A 326 -22.36 -13.15 -12.13
N THR A 327 -23.65 -13.15 -12.45
CA THR A 327 -24.57 -12.10 -12.03
C THR A 327 -24.70 -12.10 -10.51
N GLN A 328 -25.13 -10.96 -9.94
CA GLN A 328 -25.43 -10.86 -8.53
C GLN A 328 -26.33 -12.01 -8.02
N VAL A 329 -27.38 -12.35 -8.76
CA VAL A 329 -28.33 -13.40 -8.38
C VAL A 329 -27.67 -14.78 -8.34
N GLU A 330 -26.84 -15.10 -9.33
CA GLU A 330 -26.10 -16.38 -9.37
C GLU A 330 -25.12 -16.48 -8.19
N SER A 331 -24.40 -15.39 -7.90
CA SER A 331 -23.49 -15.32 -6.75
C SER A 331 -24.22 -15.58 -5.43
N GLU A 332 -25.36 -14.92 -5.21
CA GLU A 332 -26.17 -15.05 -3.99
C GLU A 332 -26.78 -16.45 -3.80
N GLN A 333 -27.06 -17.17 -4.89
CA GLN A 333 -27.63 -18.51 -4.82
C GLN A 333 -26.58 -19.61 -4.63
N GLN A 334 -25.34 -19.37 -5.05
CA GLN A 334 -24.31 -20.41 -5.15
C GLN A 334 -23.10 -20.18 -4.26
N PHE A 335 -23.05 -19.09 -3.49
CA PHE A 335 -21.88 -18.71 -2.69
C PHE A 335 -21.33 -19.81 -1.77
N GLN A 336 -22.19 -20.70 -1.27
CA GLN A 336 -21.80 -21.80 -0.40
C GLN A 336 -20.88 -22.82 -1.07
N ASP A 337 -20.82 -22.84 -2.40
CA ASP A 337 -20.05 -23.80 -3.21
C ASP A 337 -18.65 -23.28 -3.60
N TYR A 338 -18.22 -22.15 -3.02
CA TYR A 338 -16.96 -21.46 -3.37
C TYR A 338 -16.10 -21.12 -2.17
N ALA A 339 -14.79 -21.12 -2.39
CA ALA A 339 -13.79 -20.81 -1.37
C ALA A 339 -13.87 -19.36 -0.91
N VAL A 340 -13.46 -19.13 0.32
CA VAL A 340 -13.36 -17.81 0.96
C VAL A 340 -11.91 -17.58 1.37
N VAL A 341 -11.52 -16.33 1.61
CA VAL A 341 -10.21 -15.99 2.17
C VAL A 341 -10.01 -16.73 3.49
N ASP A 342 -8.81 -17.29 3.69
CA ASP A 342 -8.47 -18.10 4.85
C ASP A 342 -8.68 -17.33 6.16
N SER A 343 -9.35 -18.02 7.09
CA SER A 343 -9.74 -17.44 8.35
C SER A 343 -8.55 -17.12 9.25
N ALA A 344 -7.63 -18.07 9.38
CA ALA A 344 -6.46 -17.96 10.23
C ALA A 344 -5.52 -16.83 9.76
N THR A 345 -5.34 -16.67 8.46
CA THR A 345 -4.41 -15.69 7.88
C THR A 345 -4.99 -14.29 7.87
N ALA A 346 -6.28 -14.15 7.54
CA ALA A 346 -6.88 -12.85 7.25
C ALA A 346 -7.94 -12.43 8.27
N TRP A 347 -9.17 -12.89 8.07
CA TRP A 347 -10.31 -12.14 8.57
C TRP A 347 -10.59 -12.33 10.06
N ILE A 348 -10.00 -13.33 10.73
CA ILE A 348 -10.04 -13.49 12.20
C ILE A 348 -8.63 -13.43 12.81
N ASN A 349 -7.64 -12.97 12.03
CA ASN A 349 -6.27 -12.80 12.50
C ASN A 349 -6.13 -11.48 13.28
N ASN A 350 -6.25 -11.57 14.60
CA ASN A 350 -6.03 -10.44 15.53
C ASN A 350 -4.56 -9.96 15.60
N LYS A 351 -3.64 -10.65 14.91
CA LYS A 351 -2.21 -10.32 14.84
C LYS A 351 -1.76 -9.96 13.44
N LEU A 352 -2.68 -9.74 12.50
CA LEU A 352 -2.35 -9.33 11.14
C LEU A 352 -1.66 -7.95 11.18
N PRO A 353 -0.39 -7.84 10.77
CA PRO A 353 0.31 -6.57 10.72
C PRO A 353 -0.19 -5.72 9.55
N GLY A 354 0.10 -4.44 9.59
CA GLY A 354 0.09 -3.64 8.37
C GLY A 354 1.38 -3.86 7.57
N VAL A 355 1.26 -3.93 6.24
CA VAL A 355 2.36 -4.34 5.36
C VAL A 355 2.79 -3.14 4.50
N LEU A 356 3.97 -2.58 4.80
CA LEU A 356 4.49 -1.43 4.03
C LEU A 356 5.41 -1.89 2.89
N MET A 357 6.32 -2.83 3.17
CA MET A 357 7.23 -3.41 2.19
C MET A 357 7.78 -4.76 2.65
N THR A 358 7.88 -5.72 1.74
CA THR A 358 8.32 -7.10 2.02
C THR A 358 9.56 -7.49 1.24
N ALA A 359 10.30 -8.48 1.73
CA ALA A 359 11.44 -9.06 1.05
C ALA A 359 11.09 -9.66 -0.32
N SER A 360 9.94 -10.34 -0.38
CA SER A 360 9.39 -10.91 -1.60
C SER A 360 9.17 -9.85 -2.68
N GLU A 361 8.56 -8.71 -2.32
CA GLU A 361 8.36 -7.60 -3.26
C GLU A 361 9.68 -7.09 -3.83
N VAL A 362 10.67 -6.83 -2.96
CA VAL A 362 11.97 -6.30 -3.36
C VAL A 362 12.70 -7.28 -4.27
N ASN A 363 12.68 -8.58 -3.97
CA ASN A 363 13.27 -9.58 -4.85
C ASN A 363 12.52 -9.72 -6.17
N PHE A 364 11.21 -9.47 -6.25
CA PHE A 364 10.53 -9.34 -7.54
C PHE A 364 10.99 -8.09 -8.32
N ILE A 365 11.26 -6.96 -7.66
CA ILE A 365 11.82 -5.77 -8.32
C ILE A 365 13.23 -6.06 -8.84
N LYS A 366 14.06 -6.76 -8.05
CA LYS A 366 15.40 -7.22 -8.46
C LYS A 366 15.33 -8.15 -9.65
N ALA A 367 14.40 -9.11 -9.64
CA ALA A 367 14.18 -10.03 -10.75
C ALA A 367 13.81 -9.29 -12.05
N GLU A 368 12.93 -8.29 -11.97
CA GLU A 368 12.59 -7.46 -13.13
C GLU A 368 13.79 -6.67 -13.64
N ALA A 369 14.53 -6.00 -12.74
CA ALA A 369 15.71 -5.21 -13.12
C ALA A 369 16.77 -6.08 -13.81
N GLN A 370 17.07 -7.25 -13.24
CA GLN A 370 18.04 -8.18 -13.79
C GLN A 370 17.60 -8.76 -15.14
N GLU A 371 16.33 -9.11 -15.32
CA GLU A 371 15.85 -9.63 -16.62
C GLU A 371 15.82 -8.54 -17.69
N ARG A 372 15.60 -7.28 -17.32
CA ARG A 372 15.60 -6.15 -18.27
C ARG A 372 16.99 -5.67 -18.64
N TRP A 373 17.90 -5.60 -17.66
CA TRP A 373 19.13 -4.82 -17.80
C TRP A 373 20.40 -5.53 -17.32
N GLY A 374 20.26 -6.64 -16.60
CA GLY A 374 21.37 -7.38 -16.03
C GLY A 374 21.45 -8.80 -16.57
N SER A 375 21.50 -9.78 -15.67
CA SER A 375 21.65 -11.19 -16.00
C SER A 375 20.36 -11.95 -15.81
N THR A 376 19.91 -12.68 -16.83
CA THR A 376 18.79 -13.65 -16.71
C THR A 376 19.05 -14.70 -15.62
N ALA A 377 20.31 -15.06 -15.35
CA ALA A 377 20.62 -16.01 -14.28
C ALA A 377 20.35 -15.39 -12.90
N ASP A 378 20.75 -14.13 -12.69
CA ASP A 378 20.50 -13.40 -11.45
C ASP A 378 19.00 -13.07 -11.30
N ALA A 379 18.32 -12.79 -12.42
CA ALA A 379 16.87 -12.61 -12.46
C ALA A 379 16.13 -13.88 -12.00
N LYS A 380 16.57 -15.06 -12.46
CA LYS A 380 16.04 -16.35 -12.03
C LYS A 380 16.22 -16.56 -10.54
N VAL A 381 17.41 -16.30 -10.00
CA VAL A 381 17.69 -16.43 -8.56
C VAL A 381 16.77 -15.50 -7.76
N ALA A 382 16.69 -14.22 -8.13
CA ALA A 382 15.84 -13.25 -7.46
C ALA A 382 14.35 -13.64 -7.53
N TYR A 383 13.86 -14.11 -8.68
CA TYR A 383 12.49 -14.58 -8.84
C TYR A 383 12.17 -15.79 -7.96
N GLU A 384 13.02 -16.82 -8.00
CA GLU A 384 12.81 -18.03 -7.22
C GLU A 384 12.87 -17.75 -5.71
N THR A 385 13.77 -16.85 -5.28
CA THR A 385 13.81 -16.34 -3.91
C THR A 385 12.53 -15.59 -3.55
N ALA A 386 12.05 -14.68 -4.40
CA ALA A 386 10.82 -13.93 -4.15
C ALA A 386 9.59 -14.84 -3.99
N VAL A 387 9.45 -15.86 -4.84
CA VAL A 387 8.35 -16.83 -4.74
C VAL A 387 8.42 -17.60 -3.42
N ARG A 388 9.61 -18.06 -3.01
CA ARG A 388 9.80 -18.75 -1.72
C ARG A 388 9.48 -17.83 -0.54
N GLN A 389 9.94 -16.59 -0.58
CA GLN A 389 9.64 -15.57 0.42
C GLN A 389 8.14 -15.29 0.48
N SER A 390 7.45 -15.21 -0.66
CA SER A 390 5.99 -15.08 -0.68
C SER A 390 5.30 -16.25 0.00
N ILE A 391 5.80 -17.48 -0.14
CA ILE A 391 5.25 -18.66 0.56
C ILE A 391 5.48 -18.48 2.06
N SER A 392 6.73 -18.26 2.49
CA SER A 392 7.06 -18.06 3.91
C SER A 392 6.27 -16.93 4.57
N PHE A 393 6.05 -15.82 3.86
CA PHE A 393 5.29 -14.68 4.35
C PHE A 393 3.84 -15.04 4.68
N HIS A 394 3.13 -15.72 3.78
CA HIS A 394 1.72 -16.08 4.02
C HIS A 394 1.56 -17.14 5.11
N TYR A 395 2.49 -18.11 5.18
CA TYR A 395 2.55 -19.04 6.29
C TYR A 395 2.87 -18.35 7.62
N TYR A 396 3.75 -17.35 7.62
CA TYR A 396 4.00 -16.54 8.80
C TYR A 396 2.71 -15.85 9.28
N LEU A 397 1.99 -15.15 8.40
CA LEU A 397 0.71 -14.50 8.74
C LEU A 397 -0.32 -15.50 9.31
N ASN A 398 -0.44 -16.70 8.73
CA ASN A 398 -1.28 -17.76 9.27
C ASN A 398 -0.89 -18.13 10.71
N THR A 399 0.42 -18.26 10.98
CA THR A 399 0.92 -18.68 12.29
C THR A 399 0.80 -17.61 13.37
N THR A 400 0.69 -16.32 13.02
CA THR A 400 0.53 -15.24 14.02
C THR A 400 -0.85 -15.24 14.66
N SER A 401 -1.87 -15.79 14.00
CA SER A 401 -3.23 -15.82 14.53
C SER A 401 -3.34 -16.65 15.80
N THR A 402 -4.15 -16.15 16.74
CA THR A 402 -4.48 -16.84 18.00
C THR A 402 -5.86 -17.51 17.98
N HIS A 403 -6.60 -17.44 16.87
CA HIS A 403 -8.04 -17.78 16.83
C HIS A 403 -8.40 -18.96 15.90
N ALA A 404 -7.43 -19.64 15.29
CA ALA A 404 -7.69 -20.70 14.33
C ALA A 404 -6.62 -21.81 14.33
N THR A 405 -6.95 -22.94 13.72
CA THR A 405 -5.98 -24.02 13.45
C THR A 405 -4.98 -23.56 12.41
N LYS A 406 -3.69 -23.71 12.74
CA LYS A 406 -2.58 -23.28 11.88
C LYS A 406 -2.26 -24.35 10.85
N VAL A 407 -1.85 -23.92 9.66
CA VAL A 407 -1.37 -24.81 8.62
C VAL A 407 0.15 -24.94 8.74
N SER A 408 0.65 -26.18 8.76
CA SER A 408 2.10 -26.42 8.75
C SER A 408 2.71 -26.01 7.42
N THR A 409 3.84 -25.30 7.48
CA THR A 409 4.63 -24.97 6.29
C THR A 409 5.07 -26.23 5.55
N PRO A 410 4.92 -26.31 4.22
CA PRO A 410 5.40 -27.43 3.43
C PRO A 410 6.90 -27.61 3.57
N VAL A 411 7.35 -28.86 3.51
CA VAL A 411 8.79 -29.18 3.50
C VAL A 411 9.47 -28.60 2.26
N ASP A 412 10.75 -28.26 2.36
CA ASP A 412 11.48 -27.56 1.30
C ASP A 412 11.51 -28.31 -0.05
N SER A 413 11.44 -29.64 -0.05
CA SER A 413 11.35 -30.42 -1.29
C SER A 413 10.06 -30.15 -2.08
N VAL A 414 8.93 -29.92 -1.39
CA VAL A 414 7.66 -29.54 -2.02
C VAL A 414 7.75 -28.13 -2.61
N ILE A 415 8.30 -27.19 -1.84
CA ILE A 415 8.50 -25.80 -2.30
C ILE A 415 9.45 -25.77 -3.51
N THR A 416 10.54 -26.52 -3.46
CA THR A 416 11.50 -26.64 -4.56
C THR A 416 10.85 -27.20 -5.82
N ALA A 417 10.07 -28.28 -5.70
CA ALA A 417 9.36 -28.85 -6.84
C ALA A 417 8.35 -27.85 -7.42
N PHE A 418 7.61 -27.12 -6.58
CA PHE A 418 6.69 -26.07 -7.03
C PHE A 418 7.41 -24.96 -7.81
N VAL A 419 8.50 -24.42 -7.27
CA VAL A 419 9.24 -23.30 -7.88
C VAL A 419 9.91 -23.71 -9.20
N THR A 420 10.40 -24.94 -9.31
CA THR A 420 11.24 -25.36 -10.45
C THR A 420 10.52 -26.18 -11.52
N ASN A 421 9.42 -26.87 -11.17
CA ASN A 421 8.77 -27.85 -12.05
C ASN A 421 7.29 -27.54 -12.35
N SER A 422 6.67 -26.55 -11.70
CA SER A 422 5.31 -26.14 -12.05
C SER A 422 5.29 -25.18 -13.25
N ASN A 423 4.10 -24.78 -13.68
CA ASN A 423 3.93 -23.79 -14.76
C ASN A 423 4.40 -22.37 -14.38
N ILE A 424 4.86 -22.14 -13.15
CA ILE A 424 5.51 -20.89 -12.72
C ILE A 424 7.05 -20.95 -12.83
N ALA A 425 7.63 -22.06 -13.29
CA ALA A 425 9.06 -22.21 -13.45
C ALA A 425 9.64 -21.13 -14.38
N TYR A 426 10.76 -20.53 -13.98
CA TYR A 426 11.35 -19.37 -14.65
C TYR A 426 12.00 -19.72 -16.00
N THR A 427 11.16 -19.89 -17.02
CA THR A 427 11.52 -20.38 -18.35
C THR A 427 10.82 -19.57 -19.44
N GLY A 428 11.19 -19.80 -20.70
CA GLY A 428 10.59 -19.11 -21.86
C GLY A 428 11.32 -17.84 -22.29
N THR A 429 10.65 -17.04 -23.11
CA THR A 429 11.20 -15.78 -23.64
C THR A 429 11.30 -14.72 -22.53
N PRO A 430 12.07 -13.63 -22.72
CA PRO A 430 12.11 -12.51 -21.78
C PRO A 430 10.71 -11.96 -21.45
N ALA A 431 9.82 -11.87 -22.44
CA ALA A 431 8.45 -11.45 -22.23
C ALA A 431 7.68 -12.42 -21.32
N ASN A 432 7.84 -13.74 -21.50
CA ASN A 432 7.21 -14.73 -20.62
C ASN A 432 7.73 -14.62 -19.18
N LYS A 433 9.02 -14.39 -18.99
CA LYS A 433 9.63 -14.25 -17.65
C LYS A 433 9.19 -12.97 -16.94
N LEU A 434 9.08 -11.85 -17.65
CA LEU A 434 8.51 -10.62 -17.10
C LEU A 434 7.03 -10.80 -16.71
N GLN A 435 6.27 -11.56 -17.49
CA GLN A 435 4.89 -11.93 -17.14
C GLN A 435 4.84 -12.80 -15.88
N LEU A 436 5.75 -13.78 -15.73
CA LEU A 436 5.87 -14.59 -14.51
C LEU A 436 6.15 -13.72 -13.28
N ILE A 437 7.13 -12.81 -13.38
CA ILE A 437 7.48 -11.86 -12.31
C ILE A 437 6.26 -11.02 -11.93
N GLY A 438 5.62 -10.36 -12.90
CA GLY A 438 4.46 -9.50 -12.65
C GLY A 438 3.28 -10.26 -12.04
N THR A 439 3.00 -11.48 -12.53
CA THR A 439 1.91 -12.32 -12.03
C THR A 439 2.16 -12.79 -10.59
N GLN A 440 3.38 -13.25 -10.28
CA GLN A 440 3.71 -13.70 -8.93
C GLN A 440 3.80 -12.53 -7.93
N LYS A 441 4.23 -11.35 -8.36
CA LYS A 441 4.22 -10.12 -7.56
C LYS A 441 2.80 -9.65 -7.25
N TRP A 442 1.91 -9.65 -8.25
CA TRP A 442 0.48 -9.37 -8.07
C TRP A 442 -0.17 -10.34 -7.07
N LEU A 443 0.14 -11.64 -7.18
CA LEU A 443 -0.34 -12.65 -6.25
C LEU A 443 0.19 -12.41 -4.83
N HIS A 444 1.46 -12.04 -4.69
CA HIS A 444 2.06 -11.74 -3.39
C HIS A 444 1.40 -10.55 -2.70
N PHE A 445 1.11 -9.48 -3.44
CA PHE A 445 0.41 -8.32 -2.89
C PHE A 445 -1.02 -8.66 -2.46
N GLY A 446 -1.73 -9.43 -3.29
CA GLY A 446 -3.13 -9.77 -3.06
C GLY A 446 -3.98 -8.53 -2.78
N TRP A 447 -4.93 -8.67 -1.87
CA TRP A 447 -5.73 -7.54 -1.38
C TRP A 447 -5.09 -6.81 -0.20
N LEU A 448 -4.10 -7.42 0.49
CA LEU A 448 -3.40 -6.78 1.62
C LEU A 448 -2.57 -5.57 1.18
N GLN A 449 -2.04 -5.59 -0.04
CA GLN A 449 -1.32 -4.48 -0.66
C GLN A 449 -1.94 -4.08 -2.00
N GLY A 450 -3.28 -4.01 -2.05
CA GLY A 450 -4.03 -3.74 -3.28
C GLY A 450 -3.61 -2.47 -4.03
N GLU A 451 -3.20 -1.42 -3.32
CA GLU A 451 -2.63 -0.20 -3.95
C GLU A 451 -1.39 -0.50 -4.78
N GLN A 452 -0.45 -1.28 -4.24
CA GLN A 452 0.76 -1.66 -4.97
C GLN A 452 0.45 -2.62 -6.12
N ALA A 453 -0.50 -3.54 -5.93
CA ALA A 453 -0.98 -4.41 -7.00
C ALA A 453 -1.56 -3.60 -8.17
N TRP A 454 -2.36 -2.57 -7.91
CA TRP A 454 -2.99 -1.75 -8.95
C TRP A 454 -2.00 -0.84 -9.65
N SER A 455 -1.06 -0.25 -8.93
CA SER A 455 0.01 0.51 -9.57
C SER A 455 0.90 -0.38 -10.45
N GLU A 456 1.27 -1.58 -9.99
CA GLU A 456 2.09 -2.50 -10.80
C GLU A 456 1.33 -3.09 -11.98
N TYR A 457 0.04 -3.42 -11.82
CA TYR A 457 -0.82 -3.86 -12.90
C TYR A 457 -0.91 -2.80 -14.00
N ARG A 458 -1.15 -1.53 -13.63
CA ARG A 458 -1.17 -0.42 -14.61
C ARG A 458 0.20 -0.26 -15.29
N ARG A 459 1.31 -0.32 -14.55
CA ARG A 459 2.65 -0.12 -15.11
C ARG A 459 3.09 -1.24 -16.05
N THR A 460 2.82 -2.49 -15.67
CA THR A 460 3.37 -3.67 -16.34
C THR A 460 2.39 -4.33 -17.30
N LYS A 461 1.08 -4.10 -17.10
CA LYS A 461 -0.05 -4.86 -17.70
C LYS A 461 -0.07 -6.34 -17.30
N TYR A 462 0.60 -6.69 -16.19
CA TYR A 462 0.63 -8.05 -15.65
C TYR A 462 -0.05 -8.16 -14.27
N PRO A 463 -0.72 -9.29 -13.98
CA PRO A 463 -1.00 -10.39 -14.90
C PRO A 463 -1.95 -9.96 -16.04
N VAL A 464 -1.99 -10.76 -17.11
CA VAL A 464 -3.02 -10.59 -18.16
C VAL A 464 -4.34 -11.09 -17.59
N LEU A 465 -5.08 -10.18 -16.95
CA LEU A 465 -6.36 -10.49 -16.33
C LEU A 465 -7.42 -10.84 -17.39
N PRO A 466 -8.38 -11.73 -17.07
CA PRO A 466 -9.54 -11.93 -17.92
C PRO A 466 -10.33 -10.63 -18.05
N ALA A 467 -11.13 -10.53 -19.12
CA ALA A 467 -11.97 -9.37 -19.34
C ALA A 467 -12.83 -9.11 -18.10
N PHE A 468 -12.74 -7.89 -17.59
CA PHE A 468 -13.60 -7.43 -16.52
C PHE A 468 -15.07 -7.45 -16.97
N PRO A 469 -16.02 -7.80 -16.09
CA PRO A 469 -17.45 -7.57 -16.34
C PRO A 469 -17.68 -6.12 -16.77
N VAL A 470 -18.62 -5.91 -17.69
CA VAL A 470 -19.01 -4.58 -18.15
C VAL A 470 -20.14 -4.09 -17.26
N ASP A 471 -19.97 -2.89 -16.69
CA ASP A 471 -21.02 -2.25 -15.89
C ASP A 471 -22.06 -1.60 -16.81
N ASP A 472 -23.33 -1.65 -16.41
CA ASP A 472 -24.43 -1.01 -17.14
C ASP A 472 -24.54 0.50 -16.82
N LEU A 473 -23.82 0.99 -15.80
CA LEU A 473 -23.80 2.39 -15.43
C LEU A 473 -22.96 3.21 -16.44
N ASN A 474 -23.62 4.12 -17.16
CA ASN A 474 -23.01 4.97 -18.17
C ASN A 474 -21.81 5.78 -17.62
N GLY A 475 -20.64 5.66 -18.26
CA GLY A 475 -19.38 6.29 -17.84
C GLY A 475 -18.59 5.48 -16.79
N PHE A 476 -19.11 4.33 -16.36
CA PHE A 476 -18.51 3.43 -15.39
C PHE A 476 -18.37 2.00 -15.91
N GLU A 477 -18.42 1.78 -17.22
CA GLU A 477 -18.43 0.45 -17.87
C GLU A 477 -17.18 -0.39 -17.57
N ARG A 478 -16.05 0.27 -17.27
CA ARG A 478 -14.74 -0.34 -17.04
C ARG A 478 -14.06 0.18 -15.76
N PRO A 479 -13.14 -0.61 -15.17
CA PRO A 479 -12.27 -0.12 -14.09
C PRO A 479 -11.53 1.15 -14.51
N PRO A 480 -11.37 2.13 -13.60
CA PRO A 480 -10.63 3.35 -13.89
C PRO A 480 -9.12 3.10 -13.86
N VAL A 481 -8.34 4.05 -14.41
CA VAL A 481 -6.87 4.06 -14.31
C VAL A 481 -6.33 5.05 -13.28
N ARG A 482 -7.21 5.82 -12.63
CA ARG A 482 -6.92 6.68 -11.49
C ARG A 482 -8.16 6.89 -10.61
N LEU A 483 -7.97 7.37 -9.40
CA LEU A 483 -9.04 7.92 -8.58
C LEU A 483 -9.26 9.40 -8.93
N LEU A 484 -10.51 9.84 -8.84
CA LEU A 484 -10.88 11.24 -9.01
C LEU A 484 -10.53 12.02 -7.74
N TYR A 485 -10.21 13.30 -7.87
CA TYR A 485 -10.02 14.14 -6.69
C TYR A 485 -11.34 14.24 -5.90
N PRO A 486 -11.28 14.32 -4.56
CA PRO A 486 -12.48 14.46 -3.75
C PRO A 486 -13.25 15.74 -4.08
N SER A 487 -14.58 15.71 -3.96
CA SER A 487 -15.42 16.89 -4.18
C SER A 487 -15.11 18.07 -3.25
N SER A 488 -14.42 17.81 -2.13
CA SER A 488 -13.94 18.81 -1.20
C SER A 488 -12.86 19.71 -1.82
N GLU A 489 -11.98 19.19 -2.67
CA GLU A 489 -10.98 20.01 -3.39
C GLU A 489 -11.66 20.92 -4.42
N VAL A 490 -12.65 20.38 -5.15
CA VAL A 490 -13.44 21.16 -6.13
C VAL A 490 -14.12 22.35 -5.47
N THR A 491 -14.56 22.20 -4.21
CA THR A 491 -15.31 23.23 -3.48
C THR A 491 -14.39 24.19 -2.71
N ASN A 492 -13.40 23.65 -2.00
CA ASN A 492 -12.61 24.41 -1.02
C ASN A 492 -11.27 24.92 -1.58
N ASN A 493 -10.80 24.36 -2.69
CA ASN A 493 -9.52 24.69 -3.34
C ASN A 493 -9.71 24.93 -4.85
N SER A 494 -10.85 25.52 -5.23
CA SER A 494 -11.34 25.61 -6.61
C SER A 494 -10.38 26.27 -7.59
N ASP A 495 -9.73 27.37 -7.18
CA ASP A 495 -8.77 28.10 -8.02
C ASP A 495 -7.57 27.21 -8.39
N ASN A 496 -6.97 26.51 -7.43
CA ASN A 496 -5.85 25.60 -7.70
C ASN A 496 -6.31 24.31 -8.40
N TYR A 497 -7.49 23.79 -8.05
CA TYR A 497 -8.10 22.63 -8.70
C TYR A 497 -8.32 22.89 -10.20
N SER A 498 -8.68 24.11 -10.59
CA SER A 498 -8.90 24.46 -12.00
C SER A 498 -7.68 24.17 -12.90
N ALA A 499 -6.46 24.22 -12.35
CA ALA A 499 -5.23 23.91 -13.07
C ALA A 499 -5.08 22.41 -13.40
N VAL A 500 -5.75 21.52 -12.66
CA VAL A 500 -5.69 20.06 -12.84
C VAL A 500 -7.01 19.44 -13.26
N GLN A 501 -8.11 20.19 -13.30
CA GLN A 501 -9.46 19.71 -13.64
C GLN A 501 -9.49 18.91 -14.95
N ALA A 502 -8.77 19.35 -15.99
CA ALA A 502 -8.73 18.64 -17.27
C ALA A 502 -8.10 17.22 -17.18
N LYS A 503 -7.27 16.98 -16.16
CA LYS A 503 -6.65 15.68 -15.89
C LYS A 503 -7.52 14.79 -14.98
N ASP A 504 -8.51 15.35 -14.30
CA ASP A 504 -9.34 14.68 -13.30
C ASP A 504 -10.48 13.87 -13.95
N THR A 505 -10.10 12.85 -14.71
CA THR A 505 -11.03 11.90 -15.35
C THR A 505 -10.64 10.47 -15.02
N ARG A 506 -11.57 9.53 -15.10
CA ARG A 506 -11.33 8.12 -14.80
C ARG A 506 -10.31 7.45 -15.73
N ASP A 507 -10.11 8.03 -16.92
CA ASP A 507 -9.31 7.47 -18.00
C ASP A 507 -7.97 8.20 -18.21
N THR A 508 -7.75 9.32 -17.54
CA THR A 508 -6.46 10.01 -17.56
C THR A 508 -5.43 9.17 -16.83
N LYS A 509 -4.40 8.71 -17.56
CA LYS A 509 -3.32 7.91 -17.01
C LYS A 509 -2.43 8.72 -16.06
N ILE A 510 -1.95 8.06 -14.99
CA ILE A 510 -0.84 8.55 -14.16
C ILE A 510 0.43 8.62 -15.02
N PHE A 511 1.33 9.57 -14.78
CA PHE A 511 2.45 9.84 -15.70
C PHE A 511 3.34 8.62 -16.01
N TRP A 512 3.46 7.66 -15.08
CA TRP A 512 4.26 6.46 -15.27
C TRP A 512 3.53 5.32 -15.98
N ASP A 513 2.21 5.42 -16.16
CA ASP A 513 1.40 4.47 -16.92
C ASP A 513 1.46 4.80 -18.42
N VAL A 514 2.55 4.38 -19.06
CA VAL A 514 2.83 4.67 -20.48
C VAL A 514 2.65 3.46 -21.41
N LYS A 515 2.37 2.27 -20.86
CA LYS A 515 2.15 1.05 -21.64
C LYS A 515 0.72 0.89 -22.15
#